data_AF-A0A480AAU4-F1
#
_entry.id   AF-A0A480AAU4-F1
#
_cell.length_a   1.000
_cell.length_b   1.000
_cell.length_c   1.000
_cell.angle_alpha   90.00
_cell.angle_beta   90.00
_cell.angle_gamma   90.00
#
_symmetry.space_group_name_H-M   'P 1'
#
loop_
_entity.id
_entity.type
_entity.pdbx_description
1 polymer ?
#
loop_
_entity_poly.entity_id
_entity_poly.type
_entity_poly.pdbx_seq_one_letter_code
_entity_poly.pdbx_strand_id
1 'polypeptide(L)'
;MAKKDSYSQLLKQEFINLFETLELNDRQKHYLKSRWLDQILWMEGRANDARQRYYQLRLTTIIGGVIVPILISLNINNKALDSYLKGFTIALSGMVAISSSVEEFFHYGERWRHYRRTTEILKGEGWELMELSGSYASYKTHEEAFKNFAANVENIIQSDVEVYLTKVTQETKKQKEEKKPEV
;
A
#
# COMPACT_ATOMS: atom_id res chain seq x y z
N MET A 1 -2.10 6.77 -18.35
CA MET A 1 -1.72 7.00 -16.94
C MET A 1 -1.86 8.50 -16.60
N ALA A 2 -3.07 9.04 -16.50
CA ALA A 2 -3.30 10.49 -16.31
C ALA A 2 -4.30 10.82 -15.18
N LYS A 3 -4.60 9.87 -14.28
CA LYS A 3 -5.63 10.04 -13.22
C LYS A 3 -5.07 10.10 -11.78
N LYS A 4 -3.81 9.72 -11.58
CA LYS A 4 -3.20 9.54 -10.24
C LYS A 4 -2.82 10.88 -9.60
N ASP A 5 -2.25 11.79 -10.40
CA ASP A 5 -1.91 13.15 -9.94
C ASP A 5 -3.16 13.91 -9.52
N SER A 6 -4.30 13.66 -10.19
CA SER A 6 -5.55 14.37 -9.92
C SER A 6 -6.12 14.11 -8.53
N TYR A 7 -6.16 12.87 -8.02
CA TYR A 7 -6.76 12.60 -6.71
C TYR A 7 -5.91 13.13 -5.55
N SER A 8 -4.61 12.83 -5.54
CA SER A 8 -3.73 13.30 -4.46
C SER A 8 -3.60 14.83 -4.45
N GLN A 9 -3.63 15.48 -5.62
CA GLN A 9 -3.66 16.95 -5.69
C GLN A 9 -5.00 17.51 -5.19
N LEU A 10 -6.12 16.90 -5.57
CA LEU A 10 -7.45 17.31 -5.09
C LEU A 10 -7.55 17.19 -3.57
N LEU A 11 -7.15 16.05 -3.03
CA LEU A 11 -7.11 15.80 -1.58
C LEU A 11 -6.22 16.81 -0.87
N LYS A 12 -5.04 17.10 -1.43
CA LYS A 12 -4.11 18.10 -0.89
C LYS A 12 -4.75 19.49 -0.86
N GLN A 13 -5.39 19.90 -1.95
CA GLN A 13 -6.04 21.21 -2.04
C GLN A 13 -7.23 21.32 -1.07
N GLU A 14 -8.06 20.28 -1.00
CA GLU A 14 -9.20 20.21 -0.09
C GLU A 14 -8.77 20.40 1.37
N PHE A 15 -7.77 19.63 1.83
CA PHE A 15 -7.26 19.76 3.19
C PHE A 15 -6.57 21.11 3.46
N ILE A 16 -5.82 21.65 2.50
CA ILE A 16 -5.21 22.98 2.64
C ILE A 16 -6.29 24.04 2.84
N ASN A 17 -7.37 23.99 2.04
CA ASN A 17 -8.48 24.93 2.17
C ASN A 17 -9.18 24.78 3.52
N LEU A 18 -9.39 23.55 3.99
CA LEU A 18 -9.97 23.28 5.31
C LEU A 18 -9.09 23.83 6.44
N PHE A 19 -7.77 23.69 6.37
CA PHE A 19 -6.90 24.24 7.42
C PHE A 19 -7.00 25.76 7.52
N GLU A 20 -7.30 26.45 6.42
CA GLU A 20 -7.45 27.91 6.46
C GLU A 20 -8.71 28.36 7.16
N THR A 21 -9.75 27.52 7.22
CA THR A 21 -11.00 27.82 7.94
C THR A 21 -10.89 27.57 9.44
N LEU A 22 -9.84 26.90 9.91
CA LEU A 22 -9.65 26.59 11.33
C LEU A 22 -8.97 27.75 12.07
N GLU A 23 -9.43 28.01 13.30
CA GLU A 23 -8.82 28.94 14.26
C GLU A 23 -7.55 28.32 14.88
N LEU A 24 -6.54 28.13 14.05
CA LEU A 24 -5.23 27.60 14.43
C LEU A 24 -4.15 28.63 14.16
N ASN A 25 -3.13 28.66 15.02
CA ASN A 25 -1.97 29.52 14.79
C ASN A 25 -1.09 29.01 13.62
N ASP A 26 -0.24 29.88 13.08
CA ASP A 26 0.56 29.57 11.89
C ASP A 26 1.45 28.33 12.06
N ARG A 27 1.97 28.11 13.28
CA ARG A 27 2.80 26.94 13.58
C ARG A 27 1.99 25.64 13.51
N GLN A 28 0.76 25.65 14.02
CA GLN A 28 -0.15 24.51 13.97
C GLN A 28 -0.58 24.21 12.52
N LYS A 29 -0.96 25.25 11.76
CA LYS A 29 -1.26 25.11 10.33
C LYS A 29 -0.06 24.59 9.54
N HIS A 30 1.14 25.04 9.87
CA HIS A 30 2.37 24.53 9.25
C HIS A 30 2.54 23.03 9.51
N TYR A 31 2.36 22.57 10.75
CA TYR A 31 2.42 21.15 11.09
C TYR A 31 1.38 20.31 10.34
N LEU A 32 0.13 20.78 10.24
CA LEU A 32 -0.91 20.09 9.47
C LEU A 32 -0.50 19.89 8.01
N LYS A 33 0.11 20.90 7.40
CA LYS A 33 0.58 20.84 6.00
C LYS A 33 1.82 19.98 5.84
N SER A 34 2.87 20.23 6.62
CA SER A 34 4.20 19.69 6.40
C SER A 34 4.42 18.31 7.02
N ARG A 35 3.69 17.98 8.09
CA ARG A 35 3.85 16.72 8.81
C ARG A 35 2.70 15.77 8.57
N TRP A 36 1.47 16.19 8.86
CA TRP A 36 0.31 15.30 8.79
C TRP A 36 -0.13 15.03 7.35
N LEU A 37 -0.41 16.08 6.57
CA LEU A 37 -0.90 15.95 5.20
C LEU A 37 0.16 15.36 4.27
N ASP A 38 1.43 15.76 4.42
CA ASP A 38 2.53 15.17 3.64
C ASP A 38 2.66 13.66 3.89
N GLN A 39 2.52 13.22 5.15
CA GLN A 39 2.54 11.81 5.51
C GLN A 39 1.38 11.03 4.85
N ILE A 40 0.17 11.59 4.87
CA ILE A 40 -1.00 11.00 4.20
C ILE A 40 -0.72 10.84 2.71
N LEU A 41 -0.25 11.89 2.04
CA LEU A 41 0.01 11.87 0.60
C LEU A 41 1.12 10.88 0.22
N TRP A 42 2.18 10.82 1.03
CA TRP A 42 3.24 9.85 0.85
C TRP A 42 2.73 8.41 1.00
N MET A 43 2.01 8.11 2.09
CA MET A 43 1.47 6.76 2.32
C MET A 43 0.45 6.36 1.26
N GLU A 44 -0.41 7.27 0.84
CA GLU A 44 -1.37 7.07 -0.26
C GLU A 44 -0.66 6.72 -1.57
N GLY A 45 0.39 7.48 -1.91
CA GLY A 45 1.22 7.22 -3.09
C GLY A 45 1.83 5.82 -3.07
N ARG A 46 2.43 5.45 -1.93
CA ARG A 46 3.05 4.13 -1.69
C ARG A 46 2.03 2.99 -1.72
N ALA A 47 0.85 3.18 -1.13
CA ALA A 47 -0.25 2.22 -1.17
C ALA A 47 -0.64 1.92 -2.62
N ASN A 48 -0.80 2.95 -3.44
CA ASN A 48 -1.19 2.80 -4.84
C ASN A 48 -0.11 2.12 -5.68
N ASP A 49 1.17 2.44 -5.48
CA ASP A 49 2.27 1.79 -6.20
C ASP A 49 2.39 0.31 -5.84
N ALA A 50 2.30 -0.03 -4.56
CA ALA A 50 2.28 -1.42 -4.10
C ALA A 50 1.06 -2.16 -4.65
N ARG A 51 -0.12 -1.53 -4.65
CA ARG A 51 -1.37 -2.08 -5.20
C ARG A 51 -1.22 -2.41 -6.67
N GLN A 52 -0.68 -1.49 -7.46
CA GLN A 52 -0.53 -1.69 -8.89
C GLN A 52 0.43 -2.84 -9.21
N ARG A 53 1.58 -2.90 -8.54
CA ARG A 53 2.53 -4.01 -8.71
C ARG A 53 1.93 -5.35 -8.31
N TYR A 54 1.23 -5.38 -7.17
CA TYR A 54 0.53 -6.56 -6.69
C TYR A 54 -0.48 -7.10 -7.72
N TYR A 55 -1.38 -6.25 -8.21
CA TYR A 55 -2.39 -6.68 -9.19
C TYR A 55 -1.78 -7.06 -10.53
N GLN A 56 -0.73 -6.38 -11.00
CA GLN A 56 -0.04 -6.73 -12.24
C GLN A 56 0.57 -8.13 -12.16
N LEU A 57 1.37 -8.41 -11.12
CA LEU A 57 1.99 -9.72 -10.92
C LEU A 57 0.94 -10.81 -10.72
N ARG A 58 -0.06 -10.56 -9.87
CA ARG A 58 -1.10 -11.54 -9.57
C ARG A 58 -1.97 -11.85 -10.79
N LEU A 59 -2.29 -10.85 -11.61
CA LEU A 59 -3.05 -11.08 -12.84
C LEU A 59 -2.24 -11.89 -13.86
N THR A 60 -0.94 -11.59 -14.02
CA THR A 60 -0.04 -12.40 -14.87
C THR A 60 0.00 -13.85 -14.41
N THR A 61 0.13 -14.09 -13.11
CA THR A 61 0.14 -15.45 -12.55
C THR A 61 -1.18 -16.19 -12.78
N ILE A 62 -2.32 -15.54 -12.57
CA ILE A 62 -3.65 -16.14 -12.77
C ILE A 62 -3.88 -16.47 -14.25
N ILE A 63 -3.69 -15.48 -15.14
CA ILE A 63 -3.92 -15.65 -16.57
C ILE A 63 -2.96 -16.71 -17.14
N GLY A 64 -1.67 -16.59 -16.86
CA GLY A 64 -0.68 -17.53 -17.34
C GLY A 64 -0.88 -18.94 -16.77
N GLY A 65 -1.26 -19.07 -15.50
CA GLY A 65 -1.57 -20.36 -14.86
C GLY A 65 -2.76 -21.09 -15.51
N VAL A 66 -3.72 -20.36 -16.08
CA VAL A 66 -4.84 -20.94 -16.84
C VAL A 66 -4.45 -21.25 -18.29
N ILE A 67 -3.64 -20.38 -18.93
CA ILE A 67 -3.23 -20.55 -20.33
C ILE A 67 -2.25 -21.72 -20.49
N VAL A 68 -1.31 -21.93 -19.57
CA VAL A 68 -0.28 -22.97 -19.69
C VAL A 68 -0.88 -24.38 -19.88
N PRO A 69 -1.83 -24.86 -19.05
CA PRO A 69 -2.48 -26.16 -19.27
C PRO A 69 -3.21 -26.28 -20.61
N ILE A 70 -3.84 -25.18 -21.06
CA ILE A 70 -4.52 -25.14 -22.37
C ILE A 70 -3.52 -25.29 -23.50
N LEU A 71 -2.38 -24.60 -23.44
CA LEU A 71 -1.33 -24.73 -24.46
C LEU A 71 -0.72 -26.14 -24.49
N ILE A 72 -0.55 -26.78 -23.33
CA ILE A 72 -0.05 -28.16 -23.23
C ILE A 72 -1.02 -29.16 -23.87
N SER A 73 -2.34 -28.92 -23.79
CA SER A 73 -3.34 -29.85 -24.33
C SER A 73 -3.56 -29.74 -25.84
N LEU A 74 -3.07 -28.67 -26.48
CA LEU A 74 -3.15 -28.52 -27.94
C LEU A 74 -2.19 -29.48 -28.64
N ASN A 75 -2.72 -30.29 -29.56
CA ASN A 75 -1.93 -31.21 -30.36
C ASN A 75 -1.89 -30.73 -31.82
N ILE A 76 -0.72 -30.27 -32.28
CA ILE A 76 -0.55 -29.69 -33.63
C ILE A 76 0.18 -30.66 -34.54
N ASN A 77 -0.44 -30.97 -35.70
CA ASN A 77 0.11 -31.90 -36.69
C ASN A 77 1.36 -31.38 -37.43
N ASN A 78 1.69 -30.09 -37.31
CA ASN A 78 2.90 -29.50 -37.88
C ASN A 78 4.04 -29.45 -36.85
N LYS A 79 5.09 -30.25 -37.08
CA LYS A 79 6.26 -30.37 -36.19
C LYS A 79 6.97 -29.04 -35.88
N ALA A 80 7.06 -28.13 -36.85
CA ALA A 80 7.70 -26.84 -36.63
C ALA A 80 6.87 -25.97 -35.67
N LEU A 81 5.55 -25.90 -35.90
CA LEU A 81 4.63 -25.16 -35.03
C LEU A 81 4.53 -25.76 -33.63
N ASP A 82 4.54 -27.10 -33.50
CA ASP A 82 4.57 -27.80 -32.21
C ASP A 82 5.82 -27.44 -31.39
N SER A 83 7.00 -27.38 -32.03
CA SER A 83 8.24 -26.98 -31.35
C SER A 83 8.21 -25.53 -30.86
N TYR A 84 7.69 -24.60 -31.67
CA TYR A 84 7.52 -23.19 -31.25
C TYR A 84 6.53 -23.06 -30.09
N LEU A 85 5.40 -23.76 -30.13
CA LEU A 85 4.41 -23.73 -29.05
C LEU A 85 4.96 -24.28 -27.74
N LYS A 86 5.74 -25.36 -27.77
CA LYS A 86 6.41 -25.91 -26.60
C LYS A 86 7.39 -24.89 -26.00
N GLY A 87 8.22 -24.25 -26.83
CA GLY A 87 9.12 -23.19 -26.38
C GLY A 87 8.38 -22.02 -25.74
N PHE A 88 7.31 -21.55 -26.36
CA PHE A 88 6.46 -20.49 -25.81
C PHE A 88 5.80 -20.89 -24.48
N THR A 89 5.32 -22.13 -24.37
CA THR A 89 4.69 -22.66 -23.16
C THR A 89 5.66 -22.70 -21.99
N ILE A 90 6.91 -23.14 -22.23
CA ILE A 90 7.98 -23.16 -21.22
C ILE A 90 8.34 -21.73 -20.80
N ALA A 91 8.45 -20.80 -21.75
CA ALA A 91 8.73 -19.40 -21.42
C ALA A 91 7.60 -18.78 -20.58
N LEU A 92 6.34 -19.05 -20.94
CA LEU A 92 5.17 -18.57 -20.22
C LEU A 92 5.08 -19.15 -18.80
N SER A 93 5.35 -20.46 -18.63
CA SER A 93 5.35 -21.07 -17.30
C SER A 93 6.46 -20.51 -16.42
N GLY A 94 7.65 -20.26 -16.97
CA GLY A 94 8.73 -19.57 -16.28
C GLY A 94 8.35 -18.15 -15.85
N MET A 95 7.68 -17.39 -16.72
CA MET A 95 7.20 -16.04 -16.40
C MET A 95 6.17 -16.04 -15.26
N VAL A 96 5.25 -17.02 -15.25
CA VAL A 96 4.26 -17.21 -14.18
C VAL A 96 4.96 -17.51 -12.85
N ALA A 97 5.92 -18.44 -12.85
CA ALA A 97 6.69 -18.79 -11.67
C ALA A 97 7.45 -17.59 -11.10
N ILE A 98 8.19 -16.86 -11.96
CA ILE A 98 8.92 -15.64 -11.56
C ILE A 98 7.94 -14.60 -11.01
N SER A 99 6.81 -14.38 -11.66
CA SER A 99 5.82 -13.39 -11.22
C SER A 99 5.28 -13.72 -9.83
N SER A 100 4.97 -15.00 -9.58
CA SER A 100 4.53 -15.48 -8.26
C SER A 100 5.62 -15.30 -7.21
N SER A 101 6.86 -15.72 -7.50
CA SER A 101 7.98 -15.60 -6.55
C SER A 101 8.35 -14.15 -6.26
N VAL A 102 8.25 -13.25 -7.23
CA VAL A 102 8.48 -11.81 -7.04
C VAL A 102 7.39 -11.19 -6.17
N GLU A 103 6.13 -11.57 -6.38
CA GLU A 103 5.02 -11.09 -5.55
C GLU A 103 5.20 -11.53 -4.08
N GLU A 104 5.52 -12.81 -3.89
CA GLU A 104 5.80 -13.40 -2.58
C GLU A 104 7.00 -12.73 -1.90
N PHE A 105 8.12 -12.54 -2.62
CA PHE A 105 9.33 -11.94 -2.06
C PHE A 105 9.14 -10.48 -1.62
N PHE A 106 8.41 -9.68 -2.40
CA PHE A 106 8.23 -8.26 -2.10
C PHE A 106 6.99 -7.95 -1.25
N HIS A 107 6.13 -8.94 -0.99
CA HIS A 107 4.93 -8.79 -0.17
C HIS A 107 4.07 -7.58 -0.59
N TYR A 108 3.92 -7.35 -1.91
CA TYR A 108 3.26 -6.14 -2.41
C TYR A 108 1.81 -6.04 -1.93
N GLY A 109 1.10 -7.17 -1.82
CA GLY A 109 -0.28 -7.20 -1.34
C GLY A 109 -0.43 -6.80 0.14
N GLU A 110 0.54 -7.13 0.99
CA GLU A 110 0.55 -6.73 2.40
C GLU A 110 0.95 -5.27 2.56
N ARG A 111 1.98 -4.84 1.85
CA ARG A 111 2.43 -3.44 1.83
C ARG A 111 1.33 -2.49 1.43
N TRP A 112 0.58 -2.80 0.36
CA TRP A 112 -0.54 -1.96 -0.07
C TRP A 112 -1.61 -1.82 1.02
N ARG A 113 -2.02 -2.94 1.65
CA ARG A 113 -3.05 -2.94 2.70
C ARG A 113 -2.58 -2.20 3.95
N HIS A 114 -1.32 -2.37 4.31
CA HIS A 114 -0.70 -1.67 5.42
C HIS A 114 -0.71 -0.15 5.21
N TYR A 115 -0.13 0.35 4.11
CA TYR A 115 -0.11 1.79 3.82
C TYR A 115 -1.52 2.36 3.70
N ARG A 116 -2.46 1.63 3.07
CA ARG A 116 -3.86 2.06 2.95
C ARG A 116 -4.50 2.20 4.33
N ARG A 117 -4.34 1.20 5.20
CA ARG A 117 -4.89 1.23 6.56
C ARG A 117 -4.38 2.45 7.33
N THR A 118 -3.07 2.69 7.34
CA THR A 118 -2.49 3.81 8.09
C THR A 118 -2.91 5.15 7.51
N THR A 119 -3.03 5.25 6.19
CA THR A 119 -3.60 6.43 5.51
C THR A 119 -5.03 6.71 5.98
N GLU A 120 -5.90 5.71 6.01
CA GLU A 120 -7.30 5.91 6.43
C GLU A 120 -7.41 6.25 7.93
N ILE A 121 -6.56 5.69 8.79
CA ILE A 121 -6.48 6.07 10.21
C ILE A 121 -6.08 7.55 10.34
N LEU A 122 -5.02 7.97 9.64
CA LEU A 122 -4.56 9.37 9.67
C LEU A 122 -5.62 10.34 9.14
N LYS A 123 -6.35 9.97 8.08
CA LYS A 123 -7.48 10.76 7.56
C LYS A 123 -8.59 10.87 8.61
N GLY A 124 -8.95 9.76 9.24
CA GLY A 124 -9.92 9.74 10.35
C GLY A 124 -9.54 10.70 11.47
N GLU A 125 -8.27 10.66 11.90
CA GLU A 125 -7.74 11.56 12.92
C GLU A 125 -7.91 13.04 12.54
N GLY A 126 -7.66 13.39 11.27
CA GLY A 126 -7.86 14.75 10.77
C GLY A 126 -9.32 15.19 10.78
N TRP A 127 -10.23 14.31 10.36
CA TRP A 127 -11.67 14.59 10.41
C TRP A 127 -12.18 14.74 11.86
N GLU A 128 -11.70 13.91 12.78
CA GLU A 128 -12.05 14.06 14.20
C GLU A 128 -11.60 15.42 14.76
N LEU A 129 -10.39 15.89 14.41
CA LEU A 129 -9.93 17.22 14.80
C LEU A 129 -10.81 18.31 14.17
N MET A 130 -11.07 18.23 12.86
CA MET A 130 -11.82 19.26 12.12
C MET A 130 -13.23 19.46 12.66
N GLU A 131 -13.92 18.37 12.99
CA GLU A 131 -15.28 18.40 13.51
C GLU A 131 -15.34 18.52 15.04
N LEU A 132 -14.20 18.63 15.73
CA LEU A 132 -14.10 18.52 17.19
C LEU A 132 -14.96 17.35 17.71
N SER A 133 -14.74 16.17 17.12
CA SER A 133 -15.53 14.97 17.39
C SER A 133 -14.62 13.84 17.87
N GLY A 134 -15.21 12.69 18.20
CA GLY A 134 -14.47 11.52 18.66
C GLY A 134 -13.58 11.85 19.87
N SER A 135 -12.27 11.61 19.71
CA SER A 135 -11.26 11.87 20.75
C SER A 135 -11.12 13.36 21.12
N TYR A 136 -11.67 14.26 20.29
CA TYR A 136 -11.60 15.72 20.46
C TYR A 136 -12.91 16.36 20.92
N ALA A 137 -13.97 15.58 21.14
CA ALA A 137 -15.31 16.09 21.47
C ALA A 137 -15.39 16.93 22.78
N SER A 138 -14.39 16.79 23.66
CA SER A 138 -14.33 17.52 24.93
C SER A 138 -13.66 18.89 24.82
N TYR A 139 -12.99 19.20 23.70
CA TYR A 139 -12.32 20.49 23.49
C TYR A 139 -13.28 21.53 22.96
N LYS A 140 -13.05 22.80 23.33
CA LYS A 140 -13.88 23.91 22.87
C LYS A 140 -13.36 24.51 21.57
N THR A 141 -12.06 24.40 21.32
CA THR A 141 -11.40 24.97 20.13
C THR A 141 -10.41 23.98 19.53
N HIS A 142 -10.14 24.13 18.24
CA HIS A 142 -9.12 23.35 17.53
C HIS A 142 -7.73 23.58 18.11
N GLU A 143 -7.44 24.79 18.58
CA GLU A 143 -6.15 25.13 19.19
C GLU A 143 -5.89 24.31 20.48
N GLU A 144 -6.91 24.13 21.32
CA GLU A 144 -6.83 23.28 22.52
C GLU A 144 -6.65 21.79 22.16
N ALA A 145 -7.41 21.31 21.18
CA ALA A 145 -7.36 19.93 20.70
C ALA A 145 -6.04 19.58 20.00
N PHE A 146 -5.38 20.58 19.39
CA PHE A 146 -4.23 20.38 18.51
C PHE A 146 -3.08 19.61 19.16
N LYS A 147 -2.80 19.86 20.44
CA LYS A 147 -1.69 19.19 21.13
C LYS A 147 -1.90 17.68 21.18
N ASN A 148 -3.13 17.24 21.46
CA ASN A 148 -3.46 15.82 21.49
C ASN A 148 -3.52 15.24 20.08
N PHE A 149 -3.98 16.00 19.10
CA PHE A 149 -3.88 15.63 17.70
C PHE A 149 -2.45 15.37 17.25
N ALA A 150 -1.53 16.30 17.51
CA ALA A 150 -0.14 16.10 17.16
C ALA A 150 0.44 14.84 17.84
N ALA A 151 0.12 14.61 19.11
CA ALA A 151 0.55 13.41 19.83
C ALA A 151 -0.02 12.12 19.21
N ASN A 152 -1.32 12.10 18.88
CA ASN A 152 -1.96 10.93 18.26
C ASN A 152 -1.38 10.63 16.88
N VAL A 153 -1.16 11.66 16.05
CA VAL A 153 -0.52 11.51 14.73
C VAL A 153 0.87 10.90 14.87
N GLU A 154 1.70 11.40 15.78
CA GLU A 154 3.04 10.83 15.98
C GLU A 154 2.99 9.42 16.55
N ASN A 155 2.05 9.11 17.46
CA ASN A 155 1.83 7.75 17.96
C ASN A 155 1.43 6.78 16.84
N ILE A 156 0.54 7.19 15.93
CA ILE A 156 0.14 6.39 14.77
C ILE A 156 1.37 6.10 13.90
N ILE A 157 2.18 7.12 13.60
CA ILE A 157 3.35 6.98 12.74
C ILE A 157 4.44 6.13 13.41
N GLN A 158 4.67 6.30 14.70
CA GLN A 158 5.63 5.49 15.44
C GLN A 158 5.18 4.02 15.52
N SER A 159 3.91 3.79 15.88
CA SER A 159 3.32 2.45 15.93
C SER A 159 3.38 1.76 14.57
N ASP A 160 3.15 2.49 13.47
CA ASP A 160 3.27 1.99 12.11
C ASP A 160 4.68 1.44 11.83
N VAL A 161 5.72 2.21 12.18
CA VAL A 161 7.13 1.81 12.00
C VAL A 161 7.47 0.59 12.85
N GLU A 162 7.10 0.59 14.13
CA GLU A 162 7.41 -0.51 15.06
C GLU A 162 6.72 -1.82 14.67
N VAL A 163 5.42 -1.75 14.35
CA VAL A 163 4.64 -2.91 13.91
C VAL A 163 5.16 -3.43 12.58
N TYR A 164 5.51 -2.55 11.64
CA TYR A 164 6.07 -2.96 10.35
C TYR A 164 7.42 -3.66 10.51
N LEU A 165 8.36 -3.07 11.25
CA LEU A 165 9.68 -3.66 11.50
C LEU A 165 9.58 -5.01 12.22
N THR A 166 8.69 -5.11 13.22
CA THR A 166 8.49 -6.35 13.97
C THR A 166 7.93 -7.46 13.08
N LYS A 167 6.92 -7.17 12.25
CA LYS A 167 6.34 -8.14 11.31
C LYS A 167 7.35 -8.64 10.30
N VAL A 168 8.09 -7.73 9.66
CA VAL A 168 9.17 -8.08 8.72
C VAL A 168 10.23 -8.97 9.39
N THR A 169 10.58 -8.66 10.64
CA THR A 169 11.57 -9.44 11.41
C THR A 169 11.04 -10.83 11.76
N GLN A 170 9.77 -10.96 12.14
CA GLN A 170 9.14 -12.24 12.48
C GLN A 170 8.92 -13.13 11.26
N GLU A 171 8.49 -12.57 10.13
CA GLU A 171 8.35 -13.29 8.86
C GLU A 171 9.72 -13.80 8.37
N THR A 172 10.76 -12.98 8.48
CA THR A 172 12.14 -13.40 8.15
C THR A 172 12.61 -14.57 9.03
N LYS A 173 12.21 -14.61 10.31
CA LYS A 173 12.54 -15.71 11.23
C LYS A 173 11.80 -16.99 10.88
N LYS A 174 10.47 -16.92 10.66
CA LYS A 174 9.66 -18.08 10.27
C LYS A 174 10.14 -18.71 8.95
N GLN A 175 10.45 -17.90 7.93
CA GLN A 175 11.01 -18.39 6.67
C GLN A 175 12.38 -19.06 6.83
N LYS A 176 13.17 -18.71 7.85
CA LYS A 176 14.46 -19.36 8.16
C LYS A 176 14.27 -20.66 8.93
N GLU A 177 13.23 -20.77 9.75
CA GLU A 177 12.90 -21.98 10.50
C GLU A 177 12.26 -23.06 9.61
N GLU A 178 11.37 -22.68 8.68
CA GLU A 178 10.76 -23.60 7.69
C GLU A 178 11.76 -24.11 6.63
N LYS A 179 12.85 -23.39 6.38
CA LYS A 179 13.91 -23.79 5.42
C LYS A 179 15.03 -24.63 6.04
N LYS A 180 15.01 -24.91 7.35
CA LYS A 180 15.91 -25.90 7.93
C LYS A 180 15.33 -27.30 7.64
N PRO A 181 16.07 -28.19 6.94
CA PRO A 181 15.64 -29.58 6.86
C PRO A 181 15.56 -30.14 8.27
N GLU A 182 14.47 -30.84 8.59
CA GLU A 182 14.44 -31.72 9.75
C GLU A 182 15.58 -32.73 9.59
N VAL A 183 16.52 -32.70 10.53
CA VAL A 183 17.69 -33.58 10.59
C VAL A 183 17.29 -34.94 11.14
#